data_AF-A0A9E5IFX4-F1
#
_entry.id   AF-A0A9E5IFX4-F1
#
_cell.length_a   1.000
_cell.length_b   1.000
_cell.length_c   1.000
_cell.angle_alpha   90.00
_cell.angle_beta   90.00
_cell.angle_gamma   90.00
#
_symmetry.space_group_name_H-M   'P 1'
#
loop_
_entity.id
_entity.type
_entity.pdbx_description
1 polymer ?
#
loop_
_entity_poly.entity_id
_entity_poly.type
_entity_poly.pdbx_seq_one_letter_code
_entity_poly.pdbx_strand_id
1 'polypeptide(L)'
;MTRVSVDLGTTRRHFTWWWYGAAASVGVVTASRISTHADLVDTALLLVTASLMLVQAPLDAVTHRLSRSATLAALGAVGTILVANRITSDESAISTLAALSAVGIAGAYLLVHVFSSRSIGFGDVLIVMPLSLAVGALGAINVLAWQTIATTTGALQVVTRWKWRKNRQIAFGPHLLGAAWLVLVASA
;
A
#
# COMPACT_ATOMS: atom_id res chain seq x y z
N MET A 1 23.23 -34.64 -13.83
CA MET A 1 23.55 -33.45 -13.03
C MET A 1 23.33 -32.21 -13.90
N THR A 2 22.15 -31.62 -13.83
CA THR A 2 21.75 -30.44 -14.61
C THR A 2 22.14 -29.17 -13.86
N ARG A 3 23.06 -28.38 -14.42
CA ARG A 3 23.39 -27.05 -13.91
C ARG A 3 22.22 -26.11 -14.21
N VAL A 4 21.47 -25.74 -13.19
CA VAL A 4 20.58 -24.57 -13.23
C VAL A 4 21.48 -23.34 -13.16
N SER A 5 21.81 -22.76 -14.31
CA SER A 5 22.36 -21.41 -14.37
C SER A 5 21.25 -20.46 -13.96
N VAL A 6 21.29 -20.00 -12.70
CA VAL A 6 20.50 -18.88 -12.24
C VAL A 6 21.04 -17.66 -12.98
N ASP A 7 20.38 -17.33 -14.09
CA ASP A 7 20.60 -16.09 -14.81
C ASP A 7 20.06 -14.95 -13.93
N LEU A 8 20.88 -14.53 -12.96
CA LEU A 8 20.69 -13.30 -12.20
C LEU A 8 20.95 -12.14 -13.17
N GLY A 9 19.95 -11.84 -14.00
CA GLY A 9 19.88 -10.66 -14.83
C GLY A 9 20.03 -9.42 -13.96
N THR A 10 21.27 -9.01 -13.73
CA THR A 10 21.67 -7.82 -13.00
C THR A 10 21.51 -6.60 -13.90
N THR A 11 20.29 -6.33 -14.35
CA THR A 11 19.96 -4.96 -14.76
C THR A 11 19.90 -4.11 -13.49
N ARG A 12 21.05 -3.57 -13.06
CA ARG A 12 21.12 -2.42 -12.14
C ARG A 12 20.44 -1.25 -12.84
N ARG A 13 19.11 -1.20 -12.78
CA ARG A 13 18.39 0.03 -13.09
C ARG A 13 18.66 0.98 -11.94
N HIS A 14 19.53 1.95 -12.20
CA HIS A 14 19.84 2.99 -11.24
C HIS A 14 18.54 3.69 -10.84
N PHE A 15 18.24 3.64 -9.55
CA PHE A 15 17.20 4.46 -8.97
C PHE A 15 17.60 5.92 -9.20
N THR A 16 16.73 6.66 -9.86
CA THR A 16 16.95 8.07 -10.17
C THR A 16 16.91 8.87 -8.87
N TRP A 17 17.72 9.93 -8.77
CA TRP A 17 17.97 10.68 -7.53
C TRP A 17 16.68 11.16 -6.81
N TRP A 18 15.64 11.50 -7.56
CA TRP A 18 14.32 11.92 -7.04
C TRP A 18 13.63 10.89 -6.11
N TRP A 19 13.95 9.60 -6.22
CA TRP A 19 13.38 8.55 -5.39
C TRP A 19 14.01 8.52 -4.01
N TYR A 20 15.31 8.80 -3.91
CA TYR A 20 15.96 8.99 -2.63
C TYR A 20 15.41 10.22 -1.92
N GLY A 21 15.13 11.29 -2.67
CA GLY A 21 14.42 12.48 -2.16
C GLY A 21 13.04 12.13 -1.62
N ALA A 22 12.22 11.41 -2.40
CA ALA A 22 10.89 10.97 -1.96
C ALA A 22 10.96 10.06 -0.72
N ALA A 23 11.90 9.12 -0.69
CA ALA A 23 12.11 8.23 0.44
C ALA A 23 12.53 8.98 1.72
N ALA A 24 13.43 9.95 1.58
CA ALA A 24 13.84 10.82 2.67
C ALA A 24 12.66 11.63 3.20
N SER A 25 11.84 12.22 2.33
CA SER A 25 10.64 12.96 2.73
C SER A 25 9.65 12.08 3.49
N VAL A 26 9.36 10.88 2.97
CA VAL A 26 8.48 9.91 3.66
C VAL A 26 9.04 9.55 5.04
N GLY A 27 10.34 9.28 5.13
CA GLY A 27 11.01 8.97 6.40
C GLY A 27 10.96 10.12 7.39
N VAL A 28 11.26 11.34 6.97
CA VAL A 28 11.22 12.55 7.83
C VAL A 28 9.82 12.82 8.34
N VAL A 29 8.82 12.80 7.46
CA VAL A 29 7.42 13.03 7.85
C VAL A 29 6.94 11.94 8.81
N THR A 30 7.24 10.67 8.52
CA THR A 30 6.89 9.55 9.39
C THR A 30 7.55 9.69 10.77
N ALA A 31 8.85 9.97 10.82
CA ALA A 31 9.57 10.18 12.08
C ALA A 31 9.02 11.37 12.87
N SER A 32 8.67 12.47 12.19
CA SER A 32 8.07 13.63 12.84
C SER A 32 6.72 13.30 13.47
N ARG A 33 5.88 12.50 12.80
CA ARG A 33 4.59 12.07 13.35
C ARG A 33 4.75 11.19 14.57
N ILE A 34 5.61 10.17 14.47
CA ILE A 34 5.92 9.26 15.58
C ILE A 34 6.45 10.02 16.80
N SER A 35 7.24 11.09 16.60
CA SER A 35 7.75 11.90 17.72
C SER A 35 6.67 12.70 18.46
N THR A 36 5.50 12.91 17.83
CA THR A 36 4.41 13.72 18.39
C THR A 36 3.24 12.92 18.94
N HIS A 37 3.10 11.65 18.57
CA HIS A 37 1.96 10.81 18.95
C HIS A 37 2.38 9.66 19.87
N ALA A 38 1.56 9.40 20.88
CA ALA A 38 1.84 8.39 21.91
C ALA A 38 1.21 7.03 21.63
N ASP A 39 0.31 6.92 20.65
CA ASP A 39 -0.36 5.65 20.36
C ASP A 39 0.57 4.70 19.61
N LEU A 40 0.82 3.54 20.23
CA LEU A 40 1.69 2.49 19.71
C LEU A 40 1.07 1.81 18.48
N VAL A 41 -0.25 1.70 18.41
CA VAL A 41 -0.95 1.02 17.31
C VAL A 41 -0.83 1.85 16.05
N ASP A 42 -1.17 3.14 16.13
CA ASP A 42 -1.11 4.07 15.01
C ASP A 42 0.32 4.22 14.49
N THR A 43 1.28 4.32 15.41
CA THR A 43 2.72 4.33 15.10
C THR A 43 3.13 3.06 14.35
N ALA A 44 2.72 1.88 14.83
CA ALA A 44 3.07 0.62 14.20
C ALA A 44 2.44 0.47 12.80
N LEU A 45 1.18 0.84 12.64
CA LEU A 45 0.48 0.82 11.34
C LEU A 45 1.12 1.79 10.33
N LEU A 46 1.51 2.98 10.80
CA LEU A 46 2.21 3.97 10.00
C LEU A 46 3.57 3.44 9.55
N LEU A 47 4.35 2.84 10.45
CA LEU A 47 5.66 2.25 10.12
C LEU A 47 5.56 1.11 9.11
N VAL A 48 4.60 0.21 9.27
CA VAL A 48 4.40 -0.91 8.32
C VAL A 48 4.02 -0.36 6.95
N THR A 49 3.10 0.60 6.89
CA THR A 49 2.65 1.22 5.63
C THR A 49 3.76 2.03 4.96
N ALA A 50 4.52 2.82 5.72
CA ALA A 50 5.67 3.58 5.22
C ALA A 50 6.75 2.63 4.67
N SER A 51 7.05 1.54 5.39
CA SER A 51 8.01 0.53 4.93
C SER A 51 7.56 -0.15 3.64
N LEU A 52 6.28 -0.52 3.55
CA LEU A 52 5.68 -1.02 2.32
C LEU A 52 5.79 -0.02 1.18
N MET A 53 5.48 1.25 1.42
CA MET A 53 5.57 2.31 0.41
C MET A 53 7.01 2.45 -0.10
N LEU A 54 7.98 2.50 0.79
CA LEU A 54 9.41 2.65 0.46
C LEU A 54 9.97 1.45 -0.32
N VAL A 55 9.46 0.25 -0.10
CA VAL A 55 9.94 -0.97 -0.79
C VAL A 55 9.14 -1.23 -2.07
N GLN A 56 7.81 -1.17 -2.01
CA GLN A 56 6.95 -1.63 -3.10
C GLN A 56 6.65 -0.57 -4.14
N ALA A 57 6.48 0.70 -3.77
CA ALA A 57 6.25 1.76 -4.76
C ALA A 57 7.38 1.87 -5.79
N PRO A 58 8.67 1.86 -5.39
CA PRO A 58 9.77 1.85 -6.35
C PRO A 58 9.81 0.56 -7.20
N LEU A 59 9.61 -0.60 -6.59
CA LEU A 59 9.61 -1.88 -7.32
C LEU A 59 8.49 -1.94 -8.35
N ASP A 60 7.28 -1.52 -8.00
CA ASP A 60 6.14 -1.51 -8.92
C ASP A 60 6.32 -0.48 -10.04
N ALA A 61 6.83 0.72 -9.72
CA ALA A 61 7.09 1.75 -10.72
C ALA A 61 8.10 1.32 -11.79
N VAL A 62 9.09 0.48 -11.44
CA VAL A 62 10.15 0.04 -12.36
C VAL A 62 9.81 -1.27 -13.05
N THR A 63 9.21 -2.21 -12.34
CA THR A 63 9.02 -3.59 -12.80
C THR A 63 7.57 -3.96 -13.10
N HIS A 64 6.60 -3.09 -12.75
CA HIS A 64 5.17 -3.36 -12.83
C HIS A 64 4.78 -4.67 -12.13
N ARG A 65 5.50 -5.00 -11.06
CA ARG A 65 5.33 -6.23 -10.27
C ARG A 65 5.45 -5.89 -8.80
N LEU A 66 4.39 -6.19 -8.04
CA LEU A 66 4.43 -6.18 -6.59
C LEU A 66 5.05 -7.47 -6.05
N SER A 67 5.84 -7.32 -4.99
CA SER A 67 6.41 -8.44 -4.24
C SER A 67 5.34 -9.07 -3.35
N ARG A 68 4.84 -10.24 -3.75
CA ARG A 68 3.82 -10.99 -3.00
C ARG A 68 4.25 -11.30 -1.56
N SER A 69 5.52 -11.66 -1.36
CA SER A 69 6.04 -12.00 -0.03
C SER A 69 6.03 -10.79 0.90
N ALA A 70 6.42 -9.61 0.41
CA ALA A 70 6.39 -8.38 1.20
C ALA A 70 4.94 -7.96 1.54
N THR A 71 4.00 -8.12 0.60
CA THR A 71 2.60 -7.80 0.87
C THR A 71 1.96 -8.76 1.88
N LEU A 72 2.24 -10.06 1.78
CA LEU A 72 1.77 -11.05 2.76
C LEU A 72 2.40 -10.83 4.14
N ALA A 73 3.68 -10.49 4.19
CA ALA A 73 4.35 -10.14 5.44
C ALA A 73 3.70 -8.92 6.10
N ALA A 74 3.36 -7.89 5.32
CA ALA A 74 2.67 -6.72 5.83
C ALA A 74 1.23 -7.03 6.28
N LEU A 75 0.51 -7.89 5.56
CA LEU A 75 -0.82 -8.36 5.99
C LEU A 75 -0.74 -9.10 7.32
N GLY A 76 0.25 -9.98 7.49
CA GLY A 76 0.54 -10.63 8.76
C GLY A 76 0.84 -9.63 9.86
N ALA A 77 1.74 -8.68 9.60
CA ALA A 77 2.12 -7.65 10.59
C ALA A 77 0.93 -6.79 11.02
N VAL A 78 0.17 -6.21 10.08
CA VAL A 78 -1.03 -5.40 10.38
C VAL A 78 -2.07 -6.25 11.12
N GLY A 79 -2.31 -7.48 10.68
CA GLY A 79 -3.23 -8.39 11.35
C GLY A 79 -2.83 -8.67 12.80
N THR A 80 -1.55 -8.97 13.04
CA THR A 80 -1.02 -9.21 14.39
C THR A 80 -1.13 -7.97 15.26
N ILE A 81 -0.84 -6.77 14.74
CA ILE A 81 -0.98 -5.50 15.47
C ILE A 81 -2.45 -5.31 15.92
N LEU A 82 -3.41 -5.50 15.02
CA LEU A 82 -4.82 -5.31 15.32
C LEU A 82 -5.37 -6.38 16.28
N VAL A 83 -4.94 -7.63 16.15
CA VAL A 83 -5.30 -8.71 17.08
C VAL A 83 -4.70 -8.45 18.46
N ALA A 84 -3.43 -8.01 18.55
CA ALA A 84 -2.80 -7.66 19.81
C ALA A 84 -3.55 -6.48 20.48
N ASN A 85 -3.84 -5.42 19.73
CA ASN A 85 -4.63 -4.29 20.23
C ASN A 85 -6.01 -4.76 20.73
N ARG A 86 -6.66 -5.68 20.02
CA ARG A 86 -7.96 -6.22 20.41
C ARG A 86 -7.93 -7.01 21.73
N ILE A 87 -6.81 -7.66 22.03
CA ILE A 87 -6.62 -8.41 23.28
C ILE A 87 -6.31 -7.47 24.44
N THR A 88 -5.56 -6.39 24.19
CA THR A 88 -5.16 -5.42 25.22
C THR A 88 -6.20 -4.34 25.49
N SER A 89 -7.04 -4.03 24.51
CA SER A 89 -7.97 -2.91 24.53
C SER A 89 -9.41 -3.41 24.36
N ASP A 90 -10.29 -3.02 25.27
CA ASP A 90 -11.69 -3.47 25.28
C ASP A 90 -12.54 -2.90 24.12
N GLU A 91 -11.94 -2.04 23.29
CA GLU A 91 -12.60 -1.38 22.17
C GLU A 91 -12.93 -2.34 21.00
N SER A 92 -14.07 -2.98 21.21
CA SER A 92 -15.04 -3.52 20.25
C SER A 92 -14.81 -3.22 18.77
N ALA A 93 -15.23 -1.98 18.50
CA ALA A 93 -15.80 -1.60 17.22
C ALA A 93 -14.74 -1.25 16.18
N ILE A 94 -13.56 -0.83 16.63
CA ILE A 94 -12.48 -0.39 15.76
C ILE A 94 -11.92 -1.59 14.98
N SER A 95 -11.73 -2.71 15.66
CA SER A 95 -11.21 -3.95 15.06
C SER A 95 -12.17 -4.57 14.03
N THR A 96 -13.48 -4.55 14.32
CA THR A 96 -14.50 -5.12 13.43
C THR A 96 -14.73 -4.25 12.21
N LEU A 97 -14.70 -2.92 12.37
CA LEU A 97 -14.81 -1.99 11.26
C LEU A 97 -13.62 -2.12 10.29
N ALA A 98 -12.40 -2.25 10.83
CA ALA A 98 -11.20 -2.48 10.03
C ALA A 98 -11.29 -3.78 9.22
N ALA A 99 -11.77 -4.86 9.85
CA ALA A 99 -11.97 -6.14 9.17
C ALA A 99 -13.04 -6.04 8.06
N LEU A 100 -14.17 -5.38 8.34
CA LEU A 100 -15.24 -5.18 7.36
C LEU A 100 -14.81 -4.31 6.18
N SER A 101 -14.07 -3.22 6.43
CA SER A 101 -13.52 -2.39 5.36
C SER A 101 -12.54 -3.19 4.51
N ALA A 102 -11.72 -4.02 5.14
CA ALA A 102 -10.77 -4.85 4.41
C ALA A 102 -11.43 -5.87 3.50
N VAL A 103 -12.39 -6.62 4.03
CA VAL A 103 -13.17 -7.59 3.25
C VAL A 103 -13.95 -6.89 2.14
N GLY A 104 -14.62 -5.77 2.44
CA GLY A 104 -15.44 -5.05 1.47
C GLY A 104 -14.62 -4.52 0.29
N ILE A 105 -13.48 -3.87 0.57
CA ILE A 105 -12.66 -3.26 -0.48
C ILE A 105 -11.88 -4.32 -1.25
N ALA A 106 -11.25 -5.27 -0.55
CA ALA A 106 -10.55 -6.35 -1.24
C ALA A 106 -11.51 -7.19 -2.09
N GLY A 107 -12.74 -7.41 -1.61
CA GLY A 107 -13.82 -8.03 -2.38
C GLY A 107 -14.16 -7.24 -3.63
N ALA A 108 -14.30 -5.91 -3.53
CA ALA A 108 -14.53 -5.06 -4.70
C ALA A 108 -13.39 -5.14 -5.73
N TYR A 109 -12.13 -5.08 -5.28
CA TYR A 109 -10.97 -5.21 -6.16
C TYR A 109 -10.86 -6.61 -6.78
N LEU A 110 -11.21 -7.65 -6.02
CA LEU A 110 -11.27 -9.03 -6.52
C LEU A 110 -12.36 -9.18 -7.59
N LEU A 111 -13.54 -8.60 -7.39
CA LEU A 111 -14.60 -8.59 -8.40
C LEU A 111 -14.13 -7.91 -9.68
N VAL A 112 -13.50 -6.74 -9.60
CA VAL A 112 -12.95 -6.06 -10.77
C VAL A 112 -11.88 -6.92 -11.45
N HIS A 113 -11.02 -7.61 -10.69
CA HIS A 113 -10.02 -8.51 -11.25
C HIS A 113 -10.66 -9.71 -11.96
N VAL A 114 -11.73 -10.29 -11.40
CA VAL A 114 -12.47 -11.41 -12.01
C VAL A 114 -13.12 -10.97 -13.32
N PHE A 115 -13.74 -9.78 -13.37
CA PHE A 115 -14.38 -9.27 -14.59
C PHE A 115 -13.38 -8.70 -15.61
N SER A 116 -12.22 -8.21 -15.18
CA SER A 116 -11.25 -7.51 -16.02
C SER A 116 -9.80 -7.82 -15.63
N SER A 117 -9.43 -9.10 -15.76
CA SER A 117 -8.10 -9.62 -15.42
C SER A 117 -6.95 -9.02 -16.25
N ARG A 118 -7.28 -8.38 -17.39
CA ARG A 118 -6.31 -7.63 -18.22
C ARG A 118 -5.99 -6.24 -17.69
N SER A 119 -6.83 -5.66 -16.82
CA SER A 119 -6.69 -4.28 -16.38
C SER A 119 -5.99 -4.12 -15.02
N ILE A 120 -6.18 -5.08 -14.10
CA ILE A 120 -5.65 -5.01 -12.72
C ILE A 120 -4.87 -6.28 -12.41
N GLY A 121 -3.62 -6.13 -11.97
CA GLY A 121 -2.80 -7.25 -11.56
C GLY A 121 -3.28 -7.81 -10.22
N PHE A 122 -3.22 -9.13 -10.05
CA PHE A 122 -3.56 -9.77 -8.77
C PHE A 122 -2.72 -9.25 -7.58
N GLY A 123 -1.53 -8.70 -7.86
CA GLY A 123 -0.70 -8.04 -6.86
C GLY A 123 -1.37 -6.81 -6.24
N ASP A 124 -2.09 -6.02 -7.04
CA ASP A 124 -2.80 -4.83 -6.56
C ASP A 124 -3.97 -5.22 -5.66
N VAL A 125 -4.68 -6.30 -5.99
CA VAL A 125 -5.74 -6.85 -5.13
C VAL A 125 -5.18 -7.28 -3.78
N LEU A 126 -3.98 -7.88 -3.77
CA LEU A 126 -3.35 -8.36 -2.56
C LEU A 126 -2.85 -7.22 -1.66
N ILE A 127 -2.38 -6.10 -2.24
CA ILE A 127 -1.91 -4.95 -1.44
C ILE A 127 -3.03 -4.15 -0.81
N VAL A 128 -4.23 -4.20 -1.40
CA VAL A 128 -5.41 -3.53 -0.87
C VAL A 128 -5.79 -4.10 0.49
N MET A 129 -5.59 -5.39 0.74
CA MET A 129 -5.91 -6.04 2.03
C MET A 129 -5.17 -5.43 3.24
N PRO A 130 -3.83 -5.40 3.31
CA PRO A 130 -3.13 -4.80 4.44
C PRO A 130 -3.41 -3.30 4.58
N LEU A 131 -3.56 -2.58 3.46
CA LEU A 131 -3.81 -1.14 3.47
C LEU A 131 -5.21 -0.80 4.00
N SER A 132 -6.22 -1.54 3.57
CA SER A 132 -7.60 -1.35 4.03
C SER A 132 -7.80 -1.73 5.50
N LEU A 133 -7.05 -2.71 6.02
CA LEU A 133 -6.98 -2.98 7.45
C LEU A 133 -6.33 -1.82 8.21
N ALA A 134 -5.16 -1.35 7.76
CA ALA A 134 -4.43 -0.29 8.43
C ALA A 134 -5.21 1.02 8.46
N VAL A 135 -5.79 1.44 7.33
CA VAL A 135 -6.60 2.66 7.25
C VAL A 135 -7.96 2.48 7.94
N GLY A 136 -8.56 1.30 7.83
CA GLY A 136 -9.85 0.98 8.47
C GLY A 136 -9.78 0.99 9.99
N ALA A 137 -8.63 0.67 10.56
CA ALA A 137 -8.38 0.78 12.00
C ALA A 137 -8.46 2.22 12.52
N LEU A 138 -8.24 3.22 11.68
CA LEU A 138 -8.41 4.62 12.06
C LEU A 138 -9.84 5.15 11.82
N GLY A 139 -10.71 4.34 11.20
CA GLY A 139 -12.12 4.68 10.97
C GLY A 139 -12.58 4.65 9.51
N ALA A 140 -13.89 4.52 9.31
CA ALA A 140 -14.50 4.37 7.97
C ALA A 140 -14.31 5.59 7.06
N ILE A 141 -14.25 6.81 7.62
CA ILE A 141 -14.04 8.02 6.82
C ILE A 141 -12.65 8.03 6.18
N ASN A 142 -11.64 7.51 6.88
CA ASN A 142 -10.27 7.42 6.40
C ASN A 142 -10.16 6.45 5.23
N VAL A 143 -10.93 5.37 5.26
CA VAL A 143 -11.04 4.42 4.15
C VAL A 143 -11.61 5.08 2.89
N LEU A 144 -12.65 5.89 3.04
CA LEU A 144 -13.23 6.64 1.92
C LEU A 144 -12.25 7.69 1.38
N ALA A 145 -11.58 8.44 2.26
CA ALA A 145 -10.55 9.40 1.88
C ALA A 145 -9.38 8.73 1.14
N TRP A 146 -8.96 7.56 1.62
CA TRP A 146 -7.91 6.78 0.96
C TRP A 146 -8.32 6.37 -0.47
N GLN A 147 -9.52 5.82 -0.64
CA GLN A 147 -10.00 5.40 -1.96
C GLN A 147 -10.18 6.58 -2.92
N THR A 148 -10.69 7.72 -2.45
CA THR A 148 -10.86 8.91 -3.31
C THR A 148 -9.51 9.49 -3.74
N ILE A 149 -8.52 9.56 -2.85
CA ILE A 149 -7.17 10.02 -3.19
C ILE A 149 -6.50 9.05 -4.17
N ALA A 150 -6.57 7.74 -3.91
CA ALA A 150 -5.95 6.72 -4.77
C ALA A 150 -6.57 6.69 -6.17
N THR A 151 -7.90 6.75 -6.26
CA THR A 151 -8.61 6.76 -7.55
C THR A 151 -8.39 8.04 -8.34
N THR A 152 -8.39 9.20 -7.68
CA THR A 152 -8.16 10.50 -8.34
C THR A 152 -6.73 10.60 -8.88
N THR A 153 -5.74 10.18 -8.10
CA THR A 153 -4.32 10.18 -8.51
C THR A 153 -4.06 9.17 -9.63
N GLY A 154 -4.64 7.97 -9.54
CA GLY A 154 -4.62 6.96 -10.60
C GLY A 154 -5.27 7.47 -11.90
N ALA A 155 -6.46 8.07 -11.81
CA ALA A 155 -7.18 8.64 -12.95
C ALA A 155 -6.40 9.78 -13.62
N LEU A 156 -5.79 10.67 -12.84
CA LEU A 156 -4.94 11.74 -13.36
C LEU A 156 -3.74 11.18 -14.14
N GLN A 157 -3.14 10.09 -13.66
CA GLN A 157 -2.05 9.42 -14.37
C GLN A 157 -2.54 8.79 -15.68
N VAL A 158 -3.75 8.21 -15.71
CA VAL A 158 -4.36 7.69 -16.93
C VAL A 158 -4.56 8.82 -17.95
N VAL A 159 -5.20 9.92 -17.54
CA VAL A 159 -5.51 11.07 -18.41
C VAL A 159 -4.25 11.67 -18.99
N THR A 160 -3.23 11.88 -18.16
CA THR A 160 -1.94 12.40 -18.63
C THR A 160 -1.30 11.43 -19.62
N ARG A 161 -1.18 10.14 -19.31
CA ARG A 161 -0.57 9.15 -20.23
C ARG A 161 -1.35 8.96 -21.53
N TRP A 162 -2.68 9.04 -21.48
CA TRP A 162 -3.54 9.00 -22.66
C TRP A 162 -3.26 10.18 -23.59
N LYS A 163 -3.12 11.40 -23.03
CA LYS A 163 -2.71 12.60 -23.77
C LYS A 163 -1.36 12.43 -24.48
N TRP A 164 -0.45 11.63 -23.93
CA TRP A 164 0.87 11.36 -24.51
C TRP A 164 0.98 10.08 -25.35
N ARG A 165 -0.15 9.40 -25.67
CA ARG A 165 -0.23 8.16 -26.49
C ARG A 165 0.73 7.03 -26.07
N LYS A 166 1.18 7.01 -24.81
CA LYS A 166 2.06 5.94 -24.31
C LYS A 166 1.23 4.79 -23.78
N ASN A 167 1.00 3.79 -24.63
CA ASN A 167 0.28 2.57 -24.29
C ASN A 167 1.16 1.64 -23.44
N ARG A 168 1.27 1.92 -22.14
CA ARG A 168 2.00 1.07 -21.19
C ARG A 168 1.17 0.87 -19.93
N GLN A 169 1.12 -0.39 -19.49
CA GLN A 169 0.55 -0.85 -18.23
C GLN A 169 0.78 0.17 -17.10
N ILE A 170 -0.28 0.44 -16.34
CA ILE A 170 -0.28 1.45 -15.27
C ILE A 170 0.00 0.72 -13.96
N ALA A 171 1.04 1.16 -13.27
CA ALA A 171 1.37 0.71 -11.92
C ALA A 171 0.43 1.44 -10.94
N PHE A 172 -0.58 0.74 -10.43
CA PHE A 172 -1.57 1.32 -9.50
C PHE A 172 -1.08 1.29 -8.04
N GLY A 173 -0.13 0.40 -7.73
CA GLY A 173 0.45 0.21 -6.40
C GLY A 173 1.00 1.48 -5.74
N PRO A 174 1.82 2.32 -6.43
CA PRO A 174 2.35 3.55 -5.85
C PRO A 174 1.28 4.55 -5.39
N HIS A 175 0.16 4.64 -6.13
CA HIS A 175 -0.94 5.54 -5.76
C HIS A 175 -1.71 5.01 -4.55
N LEU A 176 -1.96 3.70 -4.50
CA LEU A 176 -2.60 3.06 -3.34
C LEU A 176 -1.75 3.22 -2.07
N LEU A 177 -0.45 2.97 -2.19
CA LEU A 177 0.52 3.09 -1.08
C LEU A 177 0.68 4.54 -0.62
N GLY A 178 0.89 5.46 -1.56
CA GLY A 178 1.05 6.88 -1.25
C GLY A 178 -0.20 7.48 -0.62
N ALA A 179 -1.39 7.14 -1.13
CA ALA A 179 -2.65 7.60 -0.57
C ALA A 179 -2.88 7.04 0.85
N ALA A 180 -2.59 5.76 1.07
CA ALA A 180 -2.75 5.16 2.40
C ALA A 180 -1.79 5.79 3.41
N TRP A 181 -0.53 5.98 3.03
CA TRP A 181 0.45 6.66 3.87
C TRP A 181 0.02 8.09 4.20
N LEU A 182 -0.49 8.86 3.23
CA LEU A 182 -0.99 10.22 3.47
C LEU A 182 -2.15 10.24 4.47
N VAL A 183 -3.10 9.33 4.33
CA VAL A 183 -4.24 9.24 5.27
C VAL A 183 -3.77 8.86 6.66
N LEU A 184 -2.87 7.87 6.80
CA LEU A 184 -2.30 7.51 8.09
C LEU A 184 -1.54 8.68 8.72
N VAL A 185 -0.74 9.42 7.96
CA VAL A 185 -0.03 10.63 8.46
C VAL A 185 -0.99 11.77 8.85
N ALA A 186 -2.18 11.83 8.26
CA ALA A 186 -3.17 12.85 8.59
C ALA A 186 -4.00 12.49 9.83
N SER A 187 -4.16 11.19 10.09
CA SER A 187 -5.03 10.65 11.13
C SER A 187 -4.30 10.14 12.38
N ALA A 188 -3.02 9.81 12.24
CA ALA A 188 -2.06 9.49 13.31
C ALA A 188 -1.09 10.65 13.55
#